data_AF-A0A7S0HSZ9-F1
#
_entry.id   AF-A0A7S0HSZ9-F1
#
_cell.length_a   1.000
_cell.length_b   1.000
_cell.length_c   1.000
_cell.angle_alpha   90.00
_cell.angle_beta   90.00
_cell.angle_gamma   90.00
#
_symmetry.space_group_name_H-M   'P 1'
#
loop_
_entity.id
_entity.type
_entity.pdbx_description
1 polymer ?
#
loop_
_entity_poly.entity_id
_entity_poly.type
_entity_poly.pdbx_seq_one_letter_code
_entity_poly.pdbx_strand_id
1 'polypeptide(L)'
;MLVAVTLGFAPSTQQQLNIGVRYVVSNPLDPKFNDAGYGFRGKYFEVDSPKIVSQYSQVFWPPGGMPTVPLPVEIVQMFDNKTMFITGWEVDVWRDSASGPVSVPCYESYNHHYVSYLKGKGADLEVRPRDPIEAPGPYGHGGPQYLFRANGKGSGTWPSSQAFSEHNGNEHRQSYHALANGFGVALESPTEFAFNPMQINTRNPDGSGERCGEECPLPRRQNAWKGAKWSGLIECPCGTRMIKKFDHRLVRDATPCAH
;
A
#
# COMPACT_ATOMS: atom_id res chain seq x y z
N MET A 1 14.69 -23.78 34.10
CA MET A 1 13.87 -24.49 33.09
C MET A 1 13.88 -23.62 31.85
N LEU A 2 14.63 -24.02 30.82
CA LEU A 2 14.80 -23.26 29.60
C LEU A 2 13.66 -23.63 28.65
N VAL A 3 12.72 -22.72 28.41
CA VAL A 3 11.70 -22.90 27.36
C VAL A 3 12.34 -22.44 26.06
N ALA A 4 12.95 -23.38 25.32
CA ALA A 4 13.33 -23.14 23.94
C ALA A 4 12.07 -23.18 23.07
N VAL A 5 11.50 -22.01 22.76
CA VAL A 5 10.48 -21.90 21.72
C VAL A 5 11.19 -22.03 20.39
N THR A 6 11.13 -23.22 19.78
CA THR A 6 11.51 -23.40 18.38
C THR A 6 10.42 -22.75 17.54
N LEU A 7 10.68 -21.52 17.07
CA LEU A 7 9.87 -20.86 16.04
C LEU A 7 10.16 -21.56 14.70
N GLY A 8 9.57 -22.74 14.51
CA GLY A 8 9.64 -23.46 13.24
C GLY A 8 8.81 -22.73 12.20
N PHE A 9 9.46 -22.06 11.26
CA PHE A 9 8.84 -21.57 10.03
C PHE A 9 8.78 -22.75 9.05
N ALA A 10 7.58 -23.30 8.83
CA ALA A 10 7.42 -24.31 7.80
C ALA A 10 7.63 -23.64 6.42
N PRO A 11 8.46 -24.21 5.54
CA PRO A 11 8.59 -23.70 4.17
C PRO A 11 7.24 -23.80 3.48
N SER A 12 6.74 -22.67 2.98
CA SER A 12 5.48 -22.62 2.25
C SER A 12 5.66 -23.23 0.87
N THR A 13 4.84 -24.23 0.54
CA THR A 13 4.74 -24.78 -0.82
C THR A 13 3.71 -24.04 -1.68
N GLN A 14 3.13 -22.94 -1.18
CA GLN A 14 2.12 -22.19 -1.90
C GLN A 14 2.75 -21.23 -2.91
N GLN A 15 2.10 -21.13 -4.07
CA GLN A 15 2.47 -20.23 -5.13
C GLN A 15 2.33 -18.78 -4.63
N GLN A 16 3.45 -18.07 -4.59
CA GLN A 16 3.51 -16.64 -4.31
C GLN A 16 2.97 -15.87 -5.52
N LEU A 17 2.50 -14.64 -5.28
CA LEU A 17 2.04 -13.74 -6.35
C LEU A 17 3.18 -13.49 -7.35
N ASN A 18 4.40 -13.33 -6.83
CA ASN A 18 5.60 -13.15 -7.63
C ASN A 18 6.31 -14.50 -7.88
N ILE A 19 5.88 -15.21 -8.91
CA ILE A 19 6.43 -16.53 -9.27
C ILE A 19 7.95 -16.47 -9.46
N GLY A 20 8.66 -17.38 -8.79
CA GLY A 20 10.12 -17.50 -8.89
C GLY A 20 10.92 -16.48 -8.08
N VAL A 21 10.24 -15.58 -7.35
CA VAL A 21 10.90 -14.68 -6.40
C VAL A 21 11.09 -15.41 -5.07
N ARG A 22 12.30 -15.34 -4.50
CA ARG A 22 12.55 -15.80 -3.12
C ARG A 22 12.53 -14.59 -2.21
N TYR A 23 11.51 -14.49 -1.35
CA TYR A 23 11.50 -13.45 -0.32
C TYR A 23 12.54 -13.73 0.75
N VAL A 24 13.24 -12.65 1.12
CA VAL A 24 14.27 -12.62 2.16
C VAL A 24 13.99 -11.44 3.09
N VAL A 25 14.40 -11.54 4.34
CA VAL A 25 14.38 -10.41 5.27
C VAL A 25 15.41 -9.39 4.80
N SER A 26 14.97 -8.14 4.64
CA SER A 26 15.85 -7.02 4.38
C SER A 26 16.69 -6.73 5.63
N ASN A 27 18.01 -6.65 5.48
CA ASN A 27 18.97 -6.41 6.57
C ASN A 27 18.77 -7.34 7.79
N PRO A 28 18.88 -8.67 7.61
CA PRO A 28 18.64 -9.61 8.70
C PRO A 28 19.73 -9.50 9.77
N LEU A 29 19.34 -9.54 11.05
CA LEU A 29 20.30 -9.59 12.17
C LEU A 29 21.19 -10.85 12.13
N ASP A 30 20.68 -11.92 11.54
CA ASP A 30 21.41 -13.17 11.31
C ASP A 30 21.05 -13.69 9.90
N PRO A 31 22.03 -13.88 9.00
CA PRO A 31 21.79 -14.39 7.64
C PRO A 31 20.96 -15.67 7.59
N LYS A 32 21.01 -16.51 8.63
CA LYS A 32 20.24 -17.77 8.69
C LYS A 32 18.73 -17.57 8.60
N PHE A 33 18.23 -16.37 8.92
CA PHE A 33 16.82 -16.06 8.75
C PHE A 33 16.36 -16.21 7.30
N ASN A 34 17.26 -16.04 6.34
CA ASN A 34 16.94 -16.21 4.92
C ASN A 34 17.00 -17.67 4.45
N ASP A 35 17.58 -18.58 5.22
CA ASP A 35 17.75 -19.99 4.81
C ASP A 35 16.42 -20.74 4.70
N ALA A 36 15.46 -20.41 5.57
CA ALA A 36 14.15 -21.07 5.62
C ALA A 36 13.23 -20.72 4.44
N GLY A 37 13.44 -19.55 3.82
CA GLY A 37 12.48 -18.96 2.87
C GLY A 37 11.18 -18.51 3.57
N TYR A 38 10.56 -17.46 3.04
CA TYR A 38 9.31 -16.91 3.58
C TYR A 38 8.17 -17.11 2.60
N GLY A 39 7.00 -17.48 3.10
CA GLY A 39 5.78 -17.58 2.29
C GLY A 39 4.52 -17.66 3.14
N PHE A 40 3.38 -17.82 2.46
CA PHE A 40 2.07 -17.83 3.09
C PHE A 40 1.89 -19.01 4.04
N ARG A 41 1.18 -18.73 5.14
CA ARG A 41 0.73 -19.72 6.12
C ARG A 41 -0.78 -19.85 6.01
N GLY A 42 -1.30 -21.05 5.73
CA GLY A 42 -2.74 -21.31 5.65
C GLY A 42 -3.28 -21.24 4.21
N LYS A 43 -4.52 -20.77 4.03
CA LYS A 43 -5.11 -20.55 2.70
C LYS A 43 -4.85 -19.10 2.24
N TYR A 44 -4.77 -18.88 0.94
CA TYR A 44 -4.69 -17.55 0.35
C TYR A 44 -5.86 -17.30 -0.60
N PHE A 45 -6.08 -16.04 -0.93
CA PHE A 45 -6.96 -15.58 -1.99
C PHE A 45 -6.36 -14.33 -2.61
N GLU A 46 -6.71 -14.05 -3.86
CA GLU A 46 -6.25 -12.88 -4.60
C GLU A 46 -7.42 -11.91 -4.81
N VAL A 47 -7.10 -10.62 -4.89
CA VAL A 47 -8.09 -9.56 -5.17
C VAL A 47 -7.45 -8.54 -6.08
N ASP A 48 -8.03 -8.37 -7.26
CA ASP A 48 -7.60 -7.34 -8.21
C ASP A 48 -8.35 -6.03 -7.95
N SER A 49 -7.62 -4.92 -7.94
CA SER A 49 -8.25 -3.60 -8.00
C SER A 49 -8.94 -3.37 -9.36
N PRO A 50 -9.90 -2.44 -9.46
CA PRO A 50 -10.34 -1.96 -10.77
C PRO A 50 -9.16 -1.44 -11.60
N LYS A 51 -9.24 -1.59 -12.93
CA LYS A 51 -8.15 -1.17 -13.84
C LYS A 51 -7.87 0.33 -13.71
N ILE A 52 -6.59 0.67 -13.61
CA ILE A 52 -6.11 2.06 -13.61
C ILE A 52 -5.56 2.37 -14.99
N VAL A 53 -6.02 3.48 -15.59
CA VAL A 53 -5.50 4.00 -16.86
C VAL A 53 -5.02 5.43 -16.63
N SER A 54 -3.77 5.70 -16.99
CA SER A 54 -3.14 7.00 -16.81
C SER A 54 -2.14 7.31 -17.91
N GLN A 55 -1.95 8.59 -18.20
CA GLN A 55 -0.94 9.10 -19.12
C GLN A 55 0.40 9.29 -18.42
N TYR A 56 1.49 9.33 -19.19
CA TYR A 56 2.80 9.67 -18.64
C TYR A 56 2.74 10.97 -17.83
N SER A 57 3.41 10.97 -16.67
CA SER A 57 3.41 12.05 -15.68
C SER A 57 2.06 12.35 -15.01
N GLN A 58 0.98 11.62 -15.31
CA GLN A 58 -0.31 11.82 -14.67
C GLN A 58 -0.31 11.22 -13.27
N VAL A 59 -0.72 12.03 -12.29
CA VAL A 59 -1.05 11.56 -10.94
C VAL A 59 -2.46 10.95 -10.97
N PHE A 60 -2.54 9.66 -10.73
CA PHE A 60 -3.77 8.95 -10.45
C PHE A 60 -4.00 8.93 -8.95
N TRP A 61 -4.96 9.73 -8.47
CA TRP A 61 -5.42 9.70 -7.08
C TRP A 61 -6.89 10.17 -7.04
N PRO A 62 -7.86 9.25 -7.24
CA PRO A 62 -9.25 9.62 -7.37
C PRO A 62 -9.77 10.26 -6.07
N PRO A 63 -10.38 11.47 -6.12
CA PRO A 63 -10.84 12.18 -4.92
C PRO A 63 -12.07 11.54 -4.25
N GLY A 64 -12.72 10.58 -4.92
CA GLY A 64 -13.79 9.75 -4.36
C GLY A 64 -13.33 8.35 -3.95
N GLY A 65 -12.02 8.09 -3.97
CA GLY A 65 -11.47 6.74 -3.82
C GLY A 65 -11.70 5.85 -5.06
N MET A 66 -11.16 4.64 -5.04
CA MET A 66 -11.55 3.60 -6.00
C MET A 66 -12.83 2.91 -5.53
N PRO A 67 -13.64 2.36 -6.46
CA PRO A 67 -14.69 1.41 -6.10
C PRO A 67 -14.15 0.27 -5.24
N THR A 68 -14.95 -0.17 -4.26
CA THR A 68 -14.64 -1.39 -3.50
C THR A 68 -14.76 -2.62 -4.38
N VAL A 69 -14.01 -3.65 -4.03
CA VAL A 69 -13.99 -4.93 -4.73
C VAL A 69 -14.57 -6.00 -3.80
N PRO A 70 -15.63 -6.72 -4.19
CA PRO A 70 -16.11 -7.86 -3.43
C PRO A 70 -15.00 -8.91 -3.30
N LEU A 71 -14.85 -9.47 -2.11
CA LEU A 71 -13.97 -10.63 -1.93
C LEU A 71 -14.58 -11.86 -2.62
N PRO A 72 -13.75 -12.88 -2.94
CA PRO A 72 -14.26 -14.12 -3.52
C PRO A 72 -15.37 -14.72 -2.65
N VAL A 73 -16.45 -15.18 -3.29
CA VAL A 73 -17.68 -15.59 -2.61
C VAL A 73 -17.43 -16.72 -1.61
N GLU A 74 -16.51 -17.62 -1.93
CA GLU A 74 -16.08 -18.72 -1.08
C GLU A 74 -15.37 -18.25 0.19
N ILE A 75 -14.63 -17.13 0.14
CA ILE A 75 -13.98 -16.52 1.31
C ILE A 75 -15.04 -15.87 2.19
N VAL A 76 -15.95 -15.10 1.59
CA VAL A 76 -17.06 -14.45 2.31
C VAL A 76 -17.92 -15.50 3.03
N GLN A 77 -18.28 -16.59 2.35
CA GLN A 77 -19.07 -17.68 2.94
C GLN A 77 -18.30 -18.45 4.01
N MET A 78 -17.01 -18.71 3.81
CA MET A 78 -16.18 -19.43 4.77
C MET A 78 -16.12 -18.72 6.12
N PHE A 79 -16.05 -17.38 6.08
CA PHE A 79 -15.88 -16.53 7.25
C PHE A 79 -17.13 -15.74 7.67
N ASP A 80 -18.31 -16.03 7.13
CA ASP A 80 -19.53 -15.39 7.60
C ASP A 80 -19.79 -15.71 9.07
N ASN A 81 -19.99 -14.66 9.89
CA ASN A 81 -20.07 -14.72 11.36
C ASN A 81 -18.83 -15.32 12.04
N LYS A 82 -17.66 -15.31 11.39
CA LYS A 82 -16.40 -15.81 11.93
C LYS A 82 -15.29 -14.77 11.79
N THR A 83 -14.21 -14.98 12.53
CA THR A 83 -12.99 -14.18 12.44
C THR A 83 -12.00 -14.84 11.49
N MET A 84 -11.50 -14.06 10.54
CA MET A 84 -10.35 -14.40 9.71
C MET A 84 -9.08 -13.84 10.38
N PHE A 85 -8.06 -14.67 10.53
CA PHE A 85 -6.72 -14.23 10.93
C PHE A 85 -5.82 -14.21 9.70
N ILE A 86 -5.43 -13.00 9.30
CA ILE A 86 -4.54 -12.78 8.16
C ILE A 86 -3.11 -12.81 8.66
N THR A 87 -2.30 -13.73 8.13
CA THR A 87 -0.92 -13.94 8.59
C THR A 87 0.14 -13.28 7.70
N GLY A 88 -0.27 -12.79 6.54
CA GLY A 88 0.57 -12.03 5.63
C GLY A 88 -0.13 -11.71 4.32
N TRP A 89 0.46 -10.84 3.52
CA TRP A 89 -0.07 -10.42 2.22
C TRP A 89 1.07 -10.04 1.27
N GLU A 90 0.79 -10.11 -0.03
CA GLU A 90 1.66 -9.64 -1.11
C GLU A 90 0.93 -8.56 -1.89
N VAL A 91 1.69 -7.62 -2.46
CA VAL A 91 1.16 -6.58 -3.34
C VAL A 91 2.04 -6.48 -4.57
N ASP A 92 1.41 -6.37 -5.73
CA ASP A 92 2.09 -6.01 -6.97
C ASP A 92 1.20 -5.14 -7.85
N VAL A 93 1.78 -4.53 -8.88
CA VAL A 93 1.07 -3.82 -9.94
C VAL A 93 1.34 -4.56 -11.23
N TRP A 94 0.26 -5.04 -11.85
CA TRP A 94 0.31 -5.75 -13.10
C TRP A 94 -0.25 -4.91 -14.24
N ARG A 95 0.20 -5.22 -15.46
CA ARG A 95 -0.44 -4.75 -16.69
C ARG A 95 -0.90 -5.94 -17.50
N ASP A 96 -1.99 -5.73 -18.24
CA ASP A 96 -2.40 -6.68 -19.26
C ASP A 96 -1.34 -6.73 -20.37
N SER A 97 -1.04 -7.94 -20.86
CA SER A 97 -0.23 -8.15 -22.05
C SER A 97 -0.82 -9.29 -22.90
N ALA A 98 -0.34 -9.44 -24.14
CA ALA A 98 -0.80 -10.50 -25.03
C ALA A 98 -0.55 -11.92 -24.48
N SER A 99 0.45 -12.09 -23.62
CA SER A 99 0.80 -13.35 -22.96
C SER A 99 0.19 -13.51 -21.55
N GLY A 100 -0.70 -12.60 -21.15
CA GLY A 100 -1.28 -12.54 -19.80
C GLY A 100 -0.74 -11.38 -18.95
N PRO A 101 -1.21 -11.23 -17.71
CA PRO A 101 -0.73 -10.18 -16.81
C PRO A 101 0.78 -10.30 -16.56
N VAL A 102 1.48 -9.16 -16.59
CA VAL A 102 2.91 -9.08 -16.27
C VAL A 102 3.17 -8.01 -15.22
N SER A 103 4.11 -8.29 -14.30
CA SER A 103 4.54 -7.33 -13.30
C SER A 103 5.12 -6.08 -13.94
N VAL A 104 4.70 -4.91 -13.46
CA VAL A 104 5.16 -3.61 -13.95
C VAL A 104 6.49 -3.24 -13.28
N PRO A 105 7.58 -3.00 -14.01
CA PRO A 105 8.81 -2.49 -13.42
C PRO A 105 8.56 -1.25 -12.55
N CYS A 106 9.20 -1.17 -11.39
CA CYS A 106 9.01 -0.06 -10.44
C CYS A 106 9.32 1.33 -11.05
N TYR A 107 10.12 1.40 -12.12
CA TYR A 107 10.41 2.66 -12.81
C TYR A 107 9.34 3.08 -13.83
N GLU A 108 8.35 2.23 -14.13
CA GLU A 108 7.26 2.54 -15.08
C GLU A 108 5.95 2.95 -14.38
N SER A 109 5.74 2.52 -13.14
CA SER A 109 4.66 3.02 -12.28
C SER A 109 5.20 3.29 -10.89
N TYR A 110 5.13 4.56 -10.49
CA TYR A 110 5.54 5.00 -9.17
C TYR A 110 4.33 5.17 -8.26
N ASN A 111 4.28 4.37 -7.20
CA ASN A 111 3.34 4.53 -6.10
C ASN A 111 3.92 5.48 -5.06
N HIS A 112 3.16 6.53 -4.70
CA HIS A 112 3.52 7.51 -3.68
C HIS A 112 2.69 7.40 -2.39
N HIS A 113 1.50 6.80 -2.48
CA HIS A 113 0.70 6.40 -1.33
C HIS A 113 0.06 5.04 -1.60
N TYR A 114 0.35 4.08 -0.73
CA TYR A 114 -0.35 2.80 -0.66
C TYR A 114 -0.99 2.66 0.71
N VAL A 115 -2.32 2.61 0.72
CA VAL A 115 -3.11 2.16 1.87
C VAL A 115 -4.26 1.35 1.32
N SER A 116 -4.35 0.08 1.70
CA SER A 116 -5.51 -0.74 1.42
C SER A 116 -6.20 -1.15 2.71
N TYR A 117 -7.46 -1.56 2.56
CA TYR A 117 -8.31 -1.98 3.65
C TYR A 117 -9.08 -3.22 3.25
N LEU A 118 -9.30 -4.09 4.23
CA LEU A 118 -10.35 -5.08 4.15
C LEU A 118 -11.50 -4.65 5.07
N LYS A 119 -12.71 -4.72 4.54
CA LYS A 119 -13.96 -4.40 5.22
C LYS A 119 -14.73 -5.69 5.46
N GLY A 120 -15.22 -5.88 6.67
CA GLY A 120 -16.18 -6.91 7.02
C GLY A 120 -17.61 -6.39 7.09
N LYS A 121 -18.58 -7.30 7.18
CA LYS A 121 -20.02 -6.97 7.15
C LYS A 121 -20.48 -6.03 8.28
N GLY A 122 -19.73 -6.01 9.39
CA GLY A 122 -19.98 -5.18 10.56
C GLY A 122 -19.56 -3.71 10.41
N ALA A 123 -19.05 -3.32 9.24
CA ALA A 123 -18.64 -1.96 8.94
C ALA A 123 -19.29 -1.45 7.65
N ASP A 124 -19.73 -0.19 7.70
CA ASP A 124 -20.02 0.62 6.51
C ASP A 124 -18.79 1.46 6.16
N LEU A 125 -18.54 1.67 4.87
CA LEU A 125 -17.47 2.52 4.38
C LEU A 125 -18.07 3.79 3.77
N GLU A 126 -17.63 4.93 4.29
CA GLU A 126 -17.88 6.24 3.74
C GLU A 126 -16.56 6.80 3.18
N VAL A 127 -16.55 7.16 1.89
CA VAL A 127 -15.40 7.83 1.28
C VAL A 127 -15.70 9.31 1.16
N ARG A 128 -14.93 10.13 1.88
CA ARG A 128 -15.07 11.58 1.83
C ARG A 128 -13.93 12.20 1.03
N PRO A 129 -14.23 13.05 0.03
CA PRO A 129 -13.24 14.00 -0.45
C PRO A 129 -12.75 14.83 0.73
N ARG A 130 -11.46 15.18 0.75
CA ARG A 130 -10.92 16.05 1.78
C ARG A 130 -11.64 17.41 1.76
N ASP A 131 -12.10 17.87 2.91
CA ASP A 131 -12.59 19.23 3.09
C ASP A 131 -11.41 20.22 2.96
N PRO A 132 -11.48 21.23 2.08
CA PRO A 132 -10.44 22.27 1.96
C PRO A 132 -10.15 23.04 3.25
N ILE A 133 -11.09 23.07 4.20
CA ILE A 133 -11.02 23.80 5.47
C ILE A 133 -10.40 22.94 6.57
N GLU A 134 -10.43 21.61 6.44
CA GLU A 134 -9.77 20.72 7.38
C GLU A 134 -8.25 20.84 7.24
N ALA A 135 -7.62 21.33 8.33
CA ALA A 135 -6.18 21.33 8.47
C ALA A 135 -5.67 19.90 8.21
N PRO A 136 -4.62 19.73 7.38
CA PRO A 136 -4.06 18.40 7.19
C PRO A 136 -3.68 17.86 8.57
N GLY A 137 -4.16 16.66 8.90
CA GLY A 137 -3.60 15.93 10.04
C GLY A 137 -2.07 15.91 9.90
N PRO A 138 -1.32 15.79 11.00
CA PRO A 138 0.14 15.98 11.01
C PRO A 138 0.91 15.08 10.03
N TYR A 139 0.26 14.06 9.47
CA TYR A 139 0.84 13.07 8.54
C TYR A 139 0.03 12.86 7.24
N GLY A 140 -0.98 13.70 6.96
CA GLY A 140 -1.93 13.49 5.86
C GLY A 140 -1.63 14.31 4.60
N HIS A 141 -1.27 13.65 3.50
CA HIS A 141 -1.34 14.22 2.16
C HIS A 141 -2.81 14.28 1.70
N GLY A 142 -3.23 15.30 0.96
CA GLY A 142 -4.65 15.67 0.76
C GLY A 142 -5.57 14.77 -0.08
N GLY A 143 -5.46 13.45 0.05
CA GLY A 143 -6.36 12.47 -0.57
C GLY A 143 -7.69 12.32 0.13
N PRO A 144 -8.60 11.48 -0.42
CA PRO A 144 -9.85 11.17 0.25
C PRO A 144 -9.63 10.36 1.53
N GLN A 145 -10.55 10.52 2.45
CA GLN A 145 -10.56 9.82 3.72
C GLN A 145 -11.52 8.63 3.63
N TYR A 146 -11.02 7.45 4.00
CA TYR A 146 -11.82 6.23 4.15
C TYR A 146 -12.27 6.16 5.61
N LEU A 147 -13.56 6.34 5.84
CA LEU A 147 -14.17 6.33 7.17
C LEU A 147 -14.98 5.05 7.34
N PHE A 148 -14.53 4.19 8.24
CA PHE A 148 -15.25 2.97 8.61
C PHE A 148 -16.12 3.23 9.83
N ARG A 149 -17.42 2.91 9.73
CA ARG A 149 -18.39 3.06 10.82
C ARG A 149 -19.00 1.71 11.16
N ALA A 150 -19.05 1.38 12.45
CA ALA A 150 -19.77 0.19 12.90
C ALA A 150 -21.26 0.30 12.56
N ASN A 151 -21.85 -0.76 12.01
CA ASN A 151 -23.26 -0.78 11.59
C ASN A 151 -24.12 -1.76 12.40
N GLY A 152 -23.58 -2.31 13.50
CA GLY A 152 -24.29 -3.24 14.40
C GLY A 152 -24.40 -4.68 13.90
N LYS A 153 -23.87 -5.02 12.70
CA LYS A 153 -23.91 -6.39 12.15
C LYS A 153 -22.73 -7.28 12.55
N GLY A 154 -21.73 -6.71 13.23
CA GLY A 154 -20.59 -7.46 13.80
C GLY A 154 -20.86 -7.86 15.25
N SER A 155 -20.14 -8.85 15.76
CA SER A 155 -20.20 -9.24 17.18
C SER A 155 -19.59 -8.19 18.10
N GLY A 156 -18.75 -7.30 17.57
CA GLY A 156 -18.00 -6.30 18.35
C GLY A 156 -16.80 -6.88 19.11
N THR A 157 -16.54 -8.20 18.99
CA THR A 157 -15.39 -8.84 19.63
C THR A 157 -14.09 -8.59 18.88
N TRP A 158 -14.16 -8.55 17.54
CA TRP A 158 -13.01 -8.35 16.66
C TRP A 158 -13.26 -7.17 15.71
N PRO A 159 -12.21 -6.55 15.14
CA PRO A 159 -12.38 -5.45 14.20
C PRO A 159 -13.20 -5.86 12.97
N SER A 160 -14.10 -4.98 12.52
CA SER A 160 -14.89 -5.15 11.29
C SER A 160 -14.27 -4.43 10.09
N SER A 161 -13.10 -3.80 10.26
CA SER A 161 -12.28 -3.25 9.18
C SER A 161 -10.82 -3.31 9.60
N GLN A 162 -9.91 -3.56 8.65
CA GLN A 162 -8.48 -3.47 8.91
C GLN A 162 -7.70 -2.81 7.78
N ALA A 163 -6.72 -1.99 8.16
CA ALA A 163 -5.81 -1.31 7.25
C ALA A 163 -4.53 -2.15 7.03
N PHE A 164 -4.04 -2.16 5.80
CA PHE A 164 -2.77 -2.76 5.39
C PHE A 164 -1.94 -1.65 4.73
N SER A 165 -1.03 -1.08 5.52
CA SER A 165 -0.28 0.14 5.18
C SER A 165 1.10 0.08 5.82
N GLU A 166 2.03 -0.63 5.19
CA GLU A 166 3.39 -0.77 5.73
C GLU A 166 4.42 0.12 5.05
N HIS A 167 4.14 0.66 3.85
CA HIS A 167 5.02 1.62 3.18
C HIS A 167 4.18 2.52 2.27
N ASN A 168 4.57 3.79 2.15
CA ASN A 168 3.85 4.74 1.32
C ASN A 168 4.34 4.76 -0.13
N GLY A 169 5.58 4.35 -0.43
CA GLY A 169 6.17 4.43 -1.77
C GLY A 169 6.11 3.10 -2.54
N ASN A 170 6.92 2.96 -3.59
CA ASN A 170 7.03 1.74 -4.38
C ASN A 170 7.61 0.53 -3.63
N GLU A 171 8.12 0.73 -2.42
CA GLU A 171 8.77 -0.30 -1.60
C GLU A 171 7.82 -1.40 -1.10
N HIS A 172 6.50 -1.17 -1.14
CA HIS A 172 5.49 -2.20 -0.80
C HIS A 172 5.20 -3.18 -1.96
N ARG A 173 5.74 -2.93 -3.16
CA ARG A 173 5.50 -3.78 -4.33
C ARG A 173 6.51 -4.90 -4.40
N GLN A 174 6.08 -6.05 -4.92
CA GLN A 174 6.92 -7.24 -5.03
C GLN A 174 7.57 -7.62 -3.68
N SER A 175 6.86 -7.36 -2.58
CA SER A 175 7.25 -7.67 -1.22
C SER A 175 6.19 -8.53 -0.55
N TYR A 176 6.65 -9.44 0.30
CA TYR A 176 5.80 -10.20 1.19
C TYR A 176 5.85 -9.60 2.60
N HIS A 177 4.67 -9.26 3.10
CA HIS A 177 4.46 -8.71 4.43
C HIS A 177 4.01 -9.84 5.35
N ALA A 178 4.95 -10.41 6.10
CA ALA A 178 4.69 -11.56 6.96
C ALA A 178 4.56 -11.15 8.42
N LEU A 179 3.57 -11.73 9.11
CA LEU A 179 3.50 -11.69 10.57
C LEU A 179 4.23 -12.90 11.16
N ALA A 180 4.88 -12.69 12.31
CA ALA A 180 5.58 -13.74 13.03
C ALA A 180 4.66 -14.95 13.35
N ASN A 181 5.24 -16.13 13.52
CA ASN A 181 4.49 -17.34 13.86
C ASN A 181 3.67 -17.16 15.15
N GLY A 182 2.42 -17.60 15.12
CA GLY A 182 1.46 -17.40 16.21
C GLY A 182 0.72 -16.05 16.19
N PHE A 183 1.10 -15.13 15.30
CA PHE A 183 0.44 -13.84 15.13
C PHE A 183 -0.38 -13.79 13.83
N GLY A 184 -1.42 -12.95 13.84
CA GLY A 184 -2.30 -12.66 12.72
C GLY A 184 -3.11 -11.40 12.98
N VAL A 185 -3.48 -10.70 11.91
CA VAL A 185 -4.40 -9.56 11.96
C VAL A 185 -5.82 -10.11 11.89
N ALA A 186 -6.60 -9.89 12.95
CA ALA A 186 -7.98 -10.34 13.05
C ALA A 186 -8.94 -9.43 12.27
N LEU A 187 -9.86 -10.03 11.53
CA LEU A 187 -10.94 -9.33 10.83
C LEU A 187 -12.21 -10.17 10.88
N GLU A 188 -13.30 -9.57 11.36
CA GLU A 188 -14.59 -10.23 11.46
C GLU A 188 -15.33 -10.20 10.12
N SER A 189 -15.80 -11.37 9.65
CA SER A 189 -16.71 -11.53 8.52
C SER A 189 -16.35 -10.66 7.30
N PRO A 190 -15.14 -10.84 6.72
CA PRO A 190 -14.63 -10.03 5.61
C PRO A 190 -15.54 -10.13 4.38
N THR A 191 -15.81 -9.01 3.71
CA THR A 191 -16.70 -8.92 2.54
C THR A 191 -16.10 -8.17 1.35
N GLU A 192 -15.32 -7.12 1.59
CA GLU A 192 -14.84 -6.24 0.51
C GLU A 192 -13.41 -5.76 0.75
N PHE A 193 -12.68 -5.55 -0.35
CA PHE A 193 -11.41 -4.86 -0.40
C PHE A 193 -11.63 -3.40 -0.83
N ALA A 194 -10.96 -2.47 -0.16
CA ALA A 194 -11.04 -1.05 -0.43
C ALA A 194 -9.62 -0.49 -0.55
N PHE A 195 -9.36 0.28 -1.61
CA PHE A 195 -8.01 0.70 -1.94
C PHE A 195 -8.02 2.08 -2.59
N ASN A 196 -7.04 2.92 -2.28
CA ASN A 196 -6.86 4.18 -2.99
C ASN A 196 -5.38 4.52 -3.18
N PRO A 197 -4.76 4.04 -4.25
CA PRO A 197 -3.37 4.36 -4.50
C PRO A 197 -3.23 5.78 -5.05
N MET A 198 -2.12 6.43 -4.70
CA MET A 198 -1.57 7.52 -5.49
C MET A 198 -0.49 6.95 -6.41
N GLN A 199 -0.80 6.76 -7.69
CA GLN A 199 0.16 6.29 -8.69
C GLN A 199 0.54 7.38 -9.68
N ILE A 200 1.77 7.33 -10.19
CA ILE A 200 2.28 8.18 -11.24
C ILE A 200 2.81 7.27 -12.34
N ASN A 201 2.29 7.41 -13.55
CA ASN A 201 2.83 6.69 -14.69
C ASN A 201 4.14 7.37 -15.13
N THR A 202 5.25 6.64 -15.00
CA THR A 202 6.60 7.07 -15.35
C THR A 202 7.17 6.25 -16.50
N ARG A 203 6.34 5.44 -17.16
CA ARG A 203 6.72 4.65 -18.34
C ARG A 203 7.18 5.57 -19.46
N ASN A 204 8.30 5.24 -20.09
CA ASN A 204 8.84 6.04 -21.18
C ASN A 204 7.78 6.28 -22.29
N PRO A 205 7.45 7.55 -22.61
CA PRO A 205 6.45 7.89 -23.63
C PRO A 205 6.74 7.33 -25.02
N ASP A 206 8.01 7.05 -25.33
CA ASP A 206 8.41 6.47 -26.63
C ASP A 206 7.99 5.00 -26.79
N GLY A 207 7.53 4.36 -25.70
CA GLY A 207 7.07 2.98 -25.70
C GLY A 207 8.17 1.91 -25.65
N SER A 208 9.44 2.29 -25.53
CA SER A 208 10.62 1.40 -25.52
C SER A 208 10.63 0.39 -24.37
N GLY A 209 9.98 0.71 -23.26
CA GLY A 209 10.07 -0.07 -22.01
C GLY A 209 11.37 0.18 -21.22
N GLU A 210 12.25 1.04 -21.74
CA GLU A 210 13.42 1.51 -21.01
C GLU A 210 13.02 2.53 -19.95
N ARG A 211 13.87 2.69 -18.93
CA ARG A 211 13.69 3.73 -17.93
C ARG A 211 13.81 5.09 -18.61
N CYS A 212 12.84 5.96 -18.36
CA CYS A 212 12.88 7.35 -18.82
C CYS A 212 14.13 8.07 -18.29
N GLY A 213 14.96 8.61 -19.19
CA GLY A 213 16.20 9.32 -18.91
C GLY A 213 16.04 10.84 -18.73
N GLU A 214 17.14 11.59 -18.86
CA GLU A 214 17.16 13.06 -18.66
C GLU A 214 16.31 13.84 -19.67
N GLU A 215 16.13 13.29 -20.88
CA GLU A 215 15.36 13.92 -21.97
C GLU A 215 13.84 13.74 -21.81
N CYS A 216 13.42 12.99 -20.79
CA CYS A 216 12.01 12.74 -20.61
C CYS A 216 11.23 13.98 -20.18
N PRO A 217 9.99 14.16 -20.66
CA PRO A 217 9.20 15.31 -20.27
C PRO A 217 9.02 15.33 -18.75
N LEU A 218 9.22 16.48 -18.13
CA LEU A 218 8.94 16.68 -16.71
C LEU A 218 7.82 17.72 -16.54
N PRO A 219 7.00 17.63 -15.47
CA PRO A 219 6.01 18.65 -15.17
C PRO A 219 6.66 20.02 -15.07
N ARG A 220 5.97 21.08 -15.53
CA ARG A 220 6.48 22.46 -15.42
C ARG A 220 6.88 22.89 -13.99
N ARG A 221 6.34 22.24 -12.95
CA ARG A 221 6.57 22.53 -11.53
C ARG A 221 7.37 21.45 -10.79
N GLN A 222 8.07 20.61 -11.53
CA GLN A 222 9.00 19.64 -10.98
C GLN A 222 10.18 20.36 -10.27
N ASN A 223 10.69 19.79 -9.19
CA ASN A 223 11.76 20.40 -8.38
C ASN A 223 13.17 19.85 -8.68
N ALA A 224 13.31 18.90 -9.61
CA ALA A 224 14.60 18.38 -10.02
C ALA A 224 15.32 19.41 -10.91
N TRP A 225 16.56 19.73 -10.57
CA TRP A 225 17.37 20.58 -11.45
C TRP A 225 17.82 19.79 -12.68
N LYS A 226 18.23 20.50 -13.75
CA LYS A 226 18.80 19.87 -14.95
C LYS A 226 20.07 19.09 -14.56
N GLY A 227 20.14 17.80 -14.87
CA GLY A 227 21.22 16.89 -14.46
C GLY A 227 21.09 16.33 -13.05
N ALA A 228 19.92 16.44 -12.40
CA ALA A 228 19.64 15.74 -11.17
C ALA A 228 19.71 14.22 -11.37
N LYS A 229 20.32 13.50 -10.42
CA LYS A 229 20.39 12.02 -10.43
C LYS A 229 19.07 11.34 -10.10
N TRP A 230 18.00 12.11 -9.88
CA TRP A 230 16.68 11.65 -9.46
C TRP A 230 15.61 12.28 -10.37
N SER A 231 14.46 11.61 -10.50
CA SER A 231 13.38 12.08 -11.38
C SER A 231 12.46 13.04 -10.65
N GLY A 232 12.20 14.22 -11.24
CA GLY A 232 11.20 15.16 -10.74
C GLY A 232 9.77 14.61 -10.62
N LEU A 233 9.51 13.43 -11.20
CA LEU A 233 8.24 12.72 -11.16
C LEU A 233 8.06 11.79 -9.96
N ILE A 234 9.15 11.24 -9.42
CA ILE A 234 9.11 10.32 -8.28
C ILE A 234 9.05 11.08 -6.95
N GLU A 235 9.39 12.36 -6.97
CA GLU A 235 9.07 13.27 -5.87
C GLU A 235 7.64 13.76 -6.01
N CYS A 236 6.97 13.89 -4.87
CA CYS A 236 5.62 14.41 -4.74
C CYS A 236 5.47 15.67 -5.61
N PRO A 237 4.73 15.65 -6.74
CA PRO A 237 4.62 16.84 -7.57
C PRO A 237 3.93 17.91 -6.72
N CYS A 238 4.60 19.05 -6.54
CA CYS A 238 3.97 20.22 -5.94
C CYS A 238 2.85 20.68 -6.87
N GLY A 239 1.64 20.16 -6.64
CA GLY A 239 0.43 20.60 -7.31
C GLY A 239 0.22 22.10 -7.11
N THR A 240 -0.53 22.72 -8.00
CA THR A 240 -0.76 24.18 -7.97
C THR A 240 -1.54 24.69 -6.75
N ARG A 241 -2.00 23.77 -5.89
CA ARG A 241 -2.88 24.04 -4.75
C ARG A 241 -2.21 24.00 -3.37
N MET A 242 -0.90 23.72 -3.27
CA MET A 242 -0.24 23.71 -1.96
C MET A 242 0.95 24.66 -1.91
N ILE A 243 0.76 25.80 -1.23
CA ILE A 243 1.87 26.62 -0.76
C ILE A 243 2.47 25.87 0.44
N LYS A 244 3.56 25.13 0.22
CA LYS A 244 4.36 24.56 1.31
C LYS A 244 5.21 25.69 1.89
N LYS A 245 4.77 26.27 3.01
CA LYS A 245 5.65 27.09 3.86
C LYS A 245 6.44 26.15 4.76
N PHE A 246 7.73 26.05 4.49
CA PHE A 246 8.67 25.39 5.40
C PHE A 246 9.06 26.42 6.46
N ASP A 247 8.47 26.33 7.66
CA ASP A 247 8.99 27.03 8.84
C ASP A 247 9.91 26.06 9.59
N HIS A 248 11.21 26.34 9.58
CA HIS A 248 12.21 25.59 10.34
C HIS A 248 12.11 25.95 11.82
N ARG A 249 11.07 25.48 12.50
CA ARG A 249 10.98 25.60 13.97
C ARG A 249 10.64 24.27 14.60
N LEU A 250 11.70 23.50 14.83
CA LEU A 250 11.78 22.68 16.04
C LEU A 250 11.98 23.63 17.21
N VAL A 251 10.98 23.80 18.07
CA VAL A 251 11.23 24.30 19.43
C VAL A 251 10.35 23.54 20.41
N ARG A 252 11.00 22.69 21.22
CA ARG A 252 10.56 22.30 22.56
C ARG A 252 11.71 22.72 23.47
N ASP A 253 11.61 23.82 24.19
CA ASP A 253 11.13 23.85 25.57
C ASP A 253 11.10 25.29 26.11
N ALA A 254 10.44 25.44 27.25
CA ALA A 254 10.03 26.66 27.93
C ALA A 254 11.12 27.71 28.20
N THR A 255 10.79 28.99 28.00
CA THR A 255 10.86 30.13 28.96
C THR A 255 10.64 31.44 28.15
N PRO A 256 9.77 32.38 28.58
CA PRO A 256 9.47 33.60 27.82
C PRO A 256 10.49 34.72 28.10
N CYS A 257 10.33 35.82 27.35
CA CYS A 257 10.91 37.18 27.50
C CYS A 257 12.13 37.48 26.61
N ALA A 258 12.37 38.70 26.14
CA ALA A 258 11.67 39.98 26.17
C ALA A 258 12.34 40.93 25.16
N HIS A 259 11.60 42.01 24.83
CA HIS A 259 11.96 43.21 24.05
C HIS A 259 11.85 43.11 22.53
#